data_AF-A0AAU6C834-F1
#
_entry.id   AF-A0AAU6C834-F1
#
_cell.length_a   1.000
_cell.length_b   1.000
_cell.length_c   1.000
_cell.angle_alpha   90.00
_cell.angle_beta   90.00
_cell.angle_gamma   90.00
#
_symmetry.space_group_name_H-M   'P 1'
#
loop_
_entity.id
_entity.type
_entity.pdbx_description
1 polymer ?
#
loop_
_entity_poly.entity_id
_entity_poly.type
_entity_poly.pdbx_seq_one_letter_code
_entity_poly.pdbx_strand_id
1 'polypeptide(L)'
;MKKYTAPVIAALTAVLGLGALSLASPSAAAVGAPAAAQPASLRLMPLGDSITWGIGSPSGNSYRGYLWNELAAEGHTLDFVGSGRNGPMSDPDNEGHSGWRIDQIAGIADQVLATYRPNVVTLEIGTNDLNGNYQPTTATDRLSALIDQINRDAPDATVLVGTLIVSTATTEEQYRADFNAKLPGIVAAKQAAGKHVRLVDMSALTAADLSDALHPTDSGFSKMADAFNAGVQAADAAGWIKTPAALAAPVQSGISGKCLDVNTGSSTNGTKVQIWGCNNTAAQLWSARGDGTLRALGKCLDATAGGTANGTPVEIWDCNGGTNQVWQPYNSGYRNPASGRCLDDPAATTTDGTQLQLWDCNGGANQRWTAAPVS
;
A
#
# COMPACT_ATOMS: atom_id res chain seq x y z
N MET A 1 -66.57 82.88 -12.28
CA MET A 1 -66.75 81.57 -11.63
C MET A 1 -65.66 80.62 -12.13
N LYS A 2 -64.95 79.98 -11.19
CA LYS A 2 -64.16 78.71 -11.27
C LYS A 2 -64.16 78.00 -12.66
N LYS A 3 -63.07 77.52 -13.27
CA LYS A 3 -61.68 77.16 -12.88
C LYS A 3 -60.79 77.05 -14.15
N TYR A 4 -59.57 77.60 -14.06
CA TYR A 4 -58.24 77.20 -14.59
C TYR A 4 -58.13 76.08 -15.66
N THR A 5 -57.77 76.44 -16.91
CA THR A 5 -56.43 76.39 -17.61
C THR A 5 -56.03 74.99 -18.11
N ALA A 6 -56.06 74.65 -19.41
CA ALA A 6 -55.19 75.08 -20.55
C ALA A 6 -53.79 74.43 -20.55
N PRO A 7 -53.06 74.29 -21.68
CA PRO A 7 -53.47 73.85 -23.02
C PRO A 7 -52.46 72.86 -23.69
N VAL A 8 -52.82 72.47 -24.92
CA VAL A 8 -52.11 71.67 -25.94
C VAL A 8 -51.01 72.47 -26.66
N ILE A 9 -49.87 71.84 -27.03
CA ILE A 9 -49.00 72.20 -28.19
C ILE A 9 -48.34 70.88 -28.71
N ALA A 10 -48.79 70.31 -29.84
CA ALA A 10 -48.22 70.37 -31.21
C ALA A 10 -46.75 69.89 -31.31
N ALA A 11 -46.48 68.71 -31.89
CA ALA A 11 -46.33 68.38 -33.32
C ALA A 11 -44.91 68.60 -33.85
N LEU A 12 -44.25 67.53 -34.34
CA LEU A 12 -43.80 67.35 -35.74
C LEU A 12 -42.85 66.15 -35.84
N THR A 13 -43.06 65.34 -36.87
CA THR A 13 -42.19 64.26 -37.33
C THR A 13 -40.99 64.80 -38.12
N ALA A 14 -39.80 64.25 -37.87
CA ALA A 14 -38.65 64.30 -38.78
C ALA A 14 -37.89 62.96 -38.68
N VAL A 15 -37.62 62.37 -39.85
CA VAL A 15 -36.90 61.10 -40.03
C VAL A 15 -35.40 61.37 -40.07
N LEU A 16 -34.59 60.64 -39.31
CA LEU A 16 -33.14 60.51 -39.47
C LEU A 16 -32.72 59.08 -39.16
N GLY A 17 -31.93 58.49 -40.06
CA GLY A 17 -31.55 57.08 -40.06
C GLY A 17 -30.61 56.68 -38.91
N LEU A 18 -30.82 55.47 -38.40
CA LEU A 18 -29.93 54.83 -37.43
C LEU A 18 -29.23 53.66 -38.13
N GLY A 19 -27.90 53.79 -38.28
CA GLY A 19 -27.03 52.68 -38.64
C GLY A 19 -27.09 51.61 -37.54
N ALA A 20 -27.27 50.36 -37.93
CA ALA A 20 -27.21 49.23 -37.02
C ALA A 20 -25.76 49.01 -36.59
N LEU A 21 -25.41 49.40 -35.35
CA LEU A 21 -24.22 48.87 -34.69
C LEU A 21 -24.49 47.40 -34.33
N SER A 22 -23.80 46.47 -34.99
CA SER A 22 -23.73 45.08 -34.51
C SER A 22 -22.85 45.04 -33.28
N LEU A 23 -23.44 44.80 -32.11
CA LEU A 23 -22.69 44.45 -30.92
C LEU A 23 -22.12 43.04 -31.12
N ALA A 24 -20.81 42.94 -31.33
CA ALA A 24 -20.11 41.67 -31.31
C ALA A 24 -20.16 41.12 -29.88
N SER A 25 -20.84 39.98 -29.71
CA SER A 25 -20.81 39.21 -28.47
C SER A 25 -19.36 38.79 -28.18
N PRO A 26 -18.84 38.96 -26.94
CA PRO A 26 -17.54 38.43 -26.59
C PRO A 26 -17.61 36.89 -26.73
N SER A 27 -16.75 36.34 -27.58
CA SER A 27 -16.56 34.89 -27.70
C SER A 27 -16.14 34.37 -26.33
N ALA A 28 -16.96 33.51 -25.72
CA ALA A 28 -16.56 32.77 -24.54
C ALA A 28 -15.28 32.01 -24.90
N ALA A 29 -14.17 32.35 -24.24
CA ALA A 29 -12.98 31.53 -24.30
C ALA A 29 -13.40 30.13 -23.84
N ALA A 30 -13.20 29.13 -24.70
CA ALA A 30 -13.37 27.74 -24.34
C ALA A 30 -12.43 27.47 -23.17
N VAL A 31 -13.00 27.36 -21.96
CA VAL A 31 -12.28 26.83 -20.80
C VAL A 31 -11.92 25.41 -21.21
N GLY A 32 -10.63 25.16 -21.47
CA GLY A 32 -10.17 23.83 -21.85
C GLY A 32 -10.71 22.82 -20.84
N ALA A 33 -11.22 21.68 -21.34
CA ALA A 33 -11.58 20.57 -20.47
C ALA A 33 -10.42 20.32 -19.49
N PRO A 34 -10.70 20.08 -18.19
CA PRO A 34 -9.64 19.73 -17.26
C PRO A 34 -8.83 18.59 -17.88
N ALA A 35 -7.51 18.72 -17.91
CA ALA A 35 -6.64 17.64 -18.34
C ALA A 35 -7.09 16.39 -17.57
N ALA A 36 -7.32 15.29 -18.29
CA ALA A 36 -7.66 14.01 -17.65
C ALA A 36 -6.65 13.76 -16.53
N ALA A 37 -7.14 13.48 -15.33
CA ALA A 37 -6.28 13.17 -14.19
C ALA A 37 -5.32 12.06 -14.63
N GLN A 38 -4.02 12.26 -14.41
CA GLN A 38 -3.05 11.23 -14.75
C GLN A 38 -3.37 9.98 -13.92
N PRO A 39 -3.34 8.77 -14.53
CA PRO A 39 -3.56 7.52 -13.81
C PRO A 39 -2.60 7.41 -12.62
N ALA A 40 -3.05 6.81 -11.52
CA ALA A 40 -2.23 6.70 -10.31
C ALA A 40 -0.91 5.94 -10.56
N SER A 41 0.19 6.36 -9.93
CA SER A 41 1.41 5.53 -9.91
C SER A 41 1.16 4.26 -9.09
N LEU A 42 1.57 3.10 -9.60
CA LEU A 42 1.32 1.80 -8.99
C LEU A 42 2.65 1.17 -8.58
N ARG A 43 2.86 1.08 -7.26
CA ARG A 43 3.78 0.11 -6.66
C ARG A 43 2.98 -1.12 -6.27
N LEU A 44 2.91 -2.07 -7.19
CA LEU A 44 2.00 -3.21 -7.11
C LEU A 44 2.75 -4.45 -6.63
N MET A 45 2.25 -5.11 -5.59
CA MET A 45 2.77 -6.41 -5.13
C MET A 45 1.85 -7.53 -5.58
N PRO A 46 2.26 -8.37 -6.55
CA PRO A 46 1.59 -9.64 -6.83
C PRO A 46 1.89 -10.64 -5.72
N LEU A 47 0.93 -10.86 -4.82
CA LEU A 47 1.07 -11.72 -3.65
C LEU A 47 0.26 -13.01 -3.84
N GLY A 48 0.90 -14.17 -3.71
CA GLY A 48 0.18 -15.43 -3.88
C GLY A 48 1.07 -16.66 -3.92
N ASP A 49 0.58 -17.71 -4.58
CA ASP A 49 1.26 -19.00 -4.66
C ASP A 49 1.91 -19.28 -6.04
N SER A 50 1.89 -20.53 -6.48
CA SER A 50 2.43 -21.00 -7.77
C SER A 50 1.77 -20.31 -8.96
N ILE A 51 0.49 -19.96 -8.85
CA ILE A 51 -0.25 -19.27 -9.91
C ILE A 51 0.36 -17.86 -10.08
N THR A 52 0.57 -17.12 -9.00
CA THR A 52 1.22 -15.80 -9.03
C THR A 52 2.69 -15.89 -9.43
N TRP A 53 3.43 -16.91 -8.97
CA TRP A 53 4.80 -17.18 -9.40
C TRP A 53 4.89 -17.41 -10.92
N GLY A 54 3.90 -18.06 -11.51
CA GLY A 54 3.80 -18.31 -12.95
C GLY A 54 4.03 -19.76 -13.36
N ILE A 55 3.78 -20.73 -12.47
CA ILE A 55 3.68 -22.15 -12.87
C ILE A 55 2.52 -22.31 -13.86
N GLY A 56 2.75 -23.09 -14.93
CA GLY A 56 1.79 -23.24 -16.04
C GLY A 56 1.98 -22.23 -17.16
N SER A 57 2.62 -21.08 -16.91
CA SER A 57 2.97 -20.11 -17.96
C SER A 57 4.27 -20.53 -18.64
N PRO A 58 4.30 -20.74 -19.98
CA PRO A 58 5.53 -21.04 -20.71
C PRO A 58 6.62 -19.98 -20.51
N SER A 59 6.23 -18.72 -20.34
CA SER A 59 7.15 -17.61 -20.09
C SER A 59 7.55 -17.47 -18.62
N GLY A 60 6.81 -18.07 -17.70
CA GLY A 60 6.92 -17.79 -16.27
C GLY A 60 6.39 -16.41 -15.83
N ASN A 61 5.81 -15.62 -16.73
CA ASN A 61 5.30 -14.28 -16.40
C ASN A 61 3.99 -14.30 -15.61
N SER A 62 3.25 -15.42 -15.55
CA SER A 62 1.91 -15.46 -14.93
C SER A 62 0.95 -14.44 -15.60
N TYR A 63 -0.15 -14.09 -14.91
CA TYR A 63 -1.00 -12.95 -15.24
C TYR A 63 -0.24 -11.62 -15.16
N ARG A 64 0.86 -11.57 -14.41
CA ARG A 64 1.66 -10.35 -14.18
C ARG A 64 2.15 -9.73 -15.49
N GLY A 65 2.57 -10.55 -16.45
CA GLY A 65 3.01 -10.07 -17.76
C GLY A 65 1.91 -9.37 -18.56
N TYR A 66 0.70 -9.93 -18.57
CA TYR A 66 -0.46 -9.34 -19.25
C TYR A 66 -0.94 -8.09 -18.52
N LEU A 67 -1.06 -8.17 -17.19
CA LEU A 67 -1.47 -7.05 -16.33
C LEU A 67 -0.52 -5.86 -16.45
N TRP A 68 0.79 -6.10 -16.48
CA TRP A 68 1.79 -5.04 -16.71
C TRP A 68 1.55 -4.30 -18.02
N ASN A 69 1.30 -5.04 -19.11
CA ASN A 69 1.10 -4.44 -20.43
C ASN A 69 -0.19 -3.61 -20.48
N GLU A 70 -1.27 -4.11 -19.89
CA GLU A 70 -2.53 -3.38 -19.80
C GLU A 70 -2.38 -2.09 -19.00
N LEU A 71 -1.84 -2.16 -17.78
CA LEU A 71 -1.64 -0.99 -16.92
C LEU A 71 -0.67 0.03 -17.55
N ALA A 72 0.37 -0.42 -18.25
CA ALA A 72 1.30 0.45 -18.95
C ALA A 72 0.63 1.13 -20.15
N ALA A 73 -0.22 0.42 -20.89
CA ALA A 73 -1.01 0.98 -21.99
C ALA A 73 -2.03 2.02 -21.51
N GLU A 74 -2.52 1.87 -20.28
CA GLU A 74 -3.38 2.84 -19.60
C GLU A 74 -2.61 4.09 -19.10
N GLY A 75 -1.28 4.07 -19.12
CA GLY A 75 -0.42 5.21 -18.77
C GLY A 75 -0.02 5.26 -17.29
N HIS A 76 -0.23 4.19 -16.53
CA HIS A 76 0.26 4.11 -15.15
C HIS A 76 1.79 4.11 -15.11
N THR A 77 2.37 4.80 -14.12
CA THR A 77 3.78 4.56 -13.75
C THR A 77 3.84 3.30 -12.90
N LEU A 78 4.61 2.30 -13.34
CA LEU A 78 4.60 0.97 -12.75
C LEU A 78 5.93 0.62 -12.07
N ASP A 79 5.80 -0.06 -10.93
CA ASP A 79 6.85 -0.67 -10.11
C ASP A 79 6.23 -1.94 -9.52
N PHE A 80 6.48 -3.10 -10.12
CA PHE A 80 6.08 -4.36 -9.49
C PHE A 80 7.10 -4.68 -8.41
N VAL A 81 6.63 -5.17 -7.26
CA VAL A 81 7.51 -5.37 -6.11
C VAL A 81 7.27 -6.70 -5.42
N GLY A 82 8.36 -7.25 -4.89
CA GLY A 82 8.37 -8.48 -4.11
C GLY A 82 9.77 -9.09 -4.10
N SER A 83 9.93 -10.15 -3.31
CA SER A 83 11.21 -10.85 -3.14
C SER A 83 11.54 -11.82 -4.27
N GLY A 84 10.52 -12.29 -4.98
CA GLY A 84 10.63 -13.21 -6.11
C GLY A 84 10.82 -12.49 -7.44
N ARG A 85 11.51 -13.15 -8.38
CA ARG A 85 11.68 -12.68 -9.77
C ARG A 85 11.47 -13.86 -10.72
N ASN A 86 10.47 -13.78 -11.59
CA ASN A 86 10.23 -14.83 -12.58
C ASN A 86 9.62 -14.31 -13.89
N GLY A 87 10.12 -14.87 -14.99
CA GLY A 87 9.74 -14.54 -16.37
C GLY A 87 10.49 -13.35 -16.99
N PRO A 88 10.48 -13.21 -18.34
CA PRO A 88 11.26 -12.20 -19.07
C PRO A 88 10.56 -10.84 -19.22
N MET A 89 9.49 -10.56 -18.48
CA MET A 89 8.81 -9.25 -18.52
C MET A 89 9.71 -8.11 -18.04
N SER A 90 9.32 -6.87 -18.36
CA SER A 90 10.09 -5.65 -18.03
C SER A 90 10.40 -5.52 -16.54
N ASP A 91 9.42 -5.85 -15.71
CA ASP A 91 9.57 -5.88 -14.26
C ASP A 91 9.03 -7.21 -13.70
N PRO A 92 9.91 -8.21 -13.49
CA PRO A 92 9.49 -9.56 -13.10
C PRO A 92 9.28 -9.72 -11.59
N ASP A 93 9.39 -8.64 -10.81
CA ASP A 93 9.31 -8.68 -9.35
C ASP A 93 7.90 -9.11 -8.89
N ASN A 94 7.84 -10.02 -7.92
CA ASN A 94 6.59 -10.54 -7.36
C ASN A 94 6.81 -11.22 -6.00
N GLU A 95 5.72 -11.47 -5.29
CA GLU A 95 5.68 -12.19 -4.02
C GLU A 95 4.86 -13.48 -4.18
N GLY A 96 5.05 -14.19 -5.30
CA GLY A 96 4.47 -15.50 -5.58
C GLY A 96 5.35 -16.63 -5.03
N HIS A 97 4.76 -17.54 -4.25
CA HIS A 97 5.49 -18.64 -3.60
C HIS A 97 4.89 -20.01 -3.93
N SER A 98 5.54 -20.75 -4.84
CA SER A 98 5.00 -22.02 -5.33
C SER A 98 4.74 -23.04 -4.21
N GLY A 99 3.50 -23.53 -4.14
CA GLY A 99 3.07 -24.52 -3.14
C GLY A 99 2.74 -23.95 -1.76
N TRP A 100 2.79 -22.62 -1.58
CA TRP A 100 2.52 -22.02 -0.28
C TRP A 100 1.03 -21.87 0.00
N ARG A 101 0.72 -21.99 1.29
CA ARG A 101 -0.60 -21.77 1.87
C ARG A 101 -0.76 -20.37 2.44
N ILE A 102 -1.99 -20.02 2.80
CA ILE A 102 -2.33 -18.75 3.47
C ILE A 102 -1.49 -18.52 4.74
N ASP A 103 -1.29 -19.54 5.59
CA ASP A 103 -0.53 -19.41 6.84
C ASP A 103 0.96 -19.11 6.61
N GLN A 104 1.52 -19.62 5.51
CA GLN A 104 2.92 -19.40 5.17
C GLN A 104 3.13 -17.99 4.60
N ILE A 105 2.20 -17.52 3.76
CA ILE A 105 2.20 -16.12 3.30
C ILE A 105 2.01 -15.15 4.47
N ALA A 106 1.09 -15.45 5.39
CA ALA A 106 0.92 -14.66 6.62
C ALA A 106 2.20 -14.60 7.47
N GLY A 107 3.01 -15.66 7.46
CA GLY A 107 4.30 -15.70 8.15
C GLY A 107 5.36 -14.73 7.60
N ILE A 108 5.24 -14.26 6.36
CA ILE A 108 6.19 -13.32 5.75
C ILE A 108 5.60 -11.92 5.50
N ALA A 109 4.28 -11.77 5.55
CA ALA A 109 3.56 -10.57 5.12
C ALA A 109 4.08 -9.29 5.79
N ASP A 110 4.30 -9.29 7.11
CA ASP A 110 4.78 -8.12 7.86
C ASP A 110 6.10 -7.58 7.27
N GLN A 111 7.05 -8.48 7.00
CA GLN A 111 8.38 -8.12 6.52
C GLN A 111 8.34 -7.62 5.07
N VAL A 112 7.64 -8.34 4.18
CA VAL A 112 7.61 -7.99 2.75
C VAL A 112 6.82 -6.70 2.51
N LEU A 113 5.71 -6.48 3.23
CA LEU A 113 4.94 -5.24 3.14
C LEU A 113 5.75 -4.05 3.67
N ALA A 114 6.51 -4.23 4.75
CA ALA A 114 7.38 -3.19 5.27
C ALA A 114 8.55 -2.87 4.34
N THR A 115 9.09 -3.88 3.65
CA THR A 115 10.24 -3.73 2.74
C THR A 115 9.82 -3.06 1.44
N TYR A 116 8.79 -3.61 0.80
CA TYR A 116 8.41 -3.22 -0.56
C TYR A 116 7.33 -2.15 -0.61
N ARG A 117 6.59 -1.93 0.48
CA ARG A 117 5.68 -0.78 0.64
C ARG A 117 4.72 -0.59 -0.55
N PRO A 118 3.98 -1.64 -0.97
CA PRO A 118 3.05 -1.51 -2.07
C PRO A 118 1.91 -0.56 -1.72
N ASN A 119 1.38 0.14 -2.73
CA ASN A 119 0.09 0.85 -2.63
C ASN A 119 -1.05 0.05 -3.28
N VAL A 120 -0.74 -1.03 -4.01
CA VAL A 120 -1.71 -2.00 -4.51
C VAL A 120 -1.17 -3.41 -4.26
N VAL A 121 -2.01 -4.29 -3.74
CA VAL A 121 -1.68 -5.72 -3.58
C VAL A 121 -2.71 -6.53 -4.35
N THR A 122 -2.28 -7.35 -5.31
CA THR A 122 -3.13 -8.42 -5.83
C THR A 122 -2.91 -9.66 -4.96
N LEU A 123 -3.98 -10.26 -4.45
CA LEU A 123 -3.92 -11.38 -3.53
C LEU A 123 -4.67 -12.58 -4.12
N GLU A 124 -3.91 -13.58 -4.58
CA GLU A 124 -4.43 -14.85 -5.10
C GLU A 124 -3.77 -15.99 -4.30
N ILE A 125 -4.48 -16.47 -3.27
CA ILE A 125 -3.95 -17.48 -2.34
C ILE A 125 -5.08 -18.34 -1.76
N GLY A 126 -4.80 -19.62 -1.53
CA GLY A 126 -5.73 -20.58 -0.91
C GLY A 126 -5.83 -21.91 -1.66
N THR A 127 -5.38 -21.95 -2.92
CA THR A 127 -5.37 -23.18 -3.75
C THR A 127 -4.66 -24.33 -3.03
N ASN A 128 -3.49 -24.08 -2.42
CA ASN A 128 -2.73 -25.10 -1.72
C ASN A 128 -3.35 -25.52 -0.37
N ASP A 129 -4.11 -24.63 0.28
CA ASP A 129 -4.88 -24.99 1.48
C ASP A 129 -5.95 -26.02 1.15
N LEU A 130 -6.70 -25.80 0.07
CA LEU A 130 -7.78 -26.69 -0.36
C LEU A 130 -7.22 -27.97 -0.97
N ASN A 131 -6.32 -27.86 -1.96
CA ASN A 131 -5.74 -29.00 -2.65
C ASN A 131 -4.94 -29.93 -1.71
N GLY A 132 -4.24 -29.34 -0.73
CA GLY A 132 -3.51 -30.08 0.30
C GLY A 132 -4.38 -30.60 1.45
N ASN A 133 -5.70 -30.35 1.42
CA ASN A 133 -6.64 -30.62 2.50
C ASN A 133 -6.16 -30.08 3.87
N TYR A 134 -5.49 -28.92 3.86
CA TYR A 134 -4.96 -28.28 5.05
C TYR A 134 -6.01 -27.30 5.60
N GLN A 135 -6.77 -27.77 6.58
CA GLN A 135 -7.80 -26.97 7.26
C GLN A 135 -8.72 -26.19 6.29
N PRO A 136 -9.35 -26.85 5.30
CA PRO A 136 -10.11 -26.17 4.26
C PRO A 136 -11.31 -25.39 4.81
N THR A 137 -11.90 -25.83 5.93
CA THR A 137 -13.07 -25.20 6.56
C THR A 137 -12.77 -23.84 7.18
N THR A 138 -11.53 -23.61 7.64
CA THR A 138 -11.06 -22.35 8.27
C THR A 138 -10.14 -21.55 7.35
N ALA A 139 -9.94 -21.98 6.10
CA ALA A 139 -9.07 -21.30 5.15
C ALA A 139 -9.52 -19.84 4.90
N THR A 140 -10.83 -19.59 4.80
CA THR A 140 -11.37 -18.23 4.62
C THR A 140 -11.19 -17.34 5.85
N ASP A 141 -11.16 -17.92 7.05
CA ASP A 141 -10.88 -17.17 8.29
C ASP A 141 -9.41 -16.73 8.32
N ARG A 142 -8.51 -17.63 7.90
CA ARG A 142 -7.08 -17.32 7.75
C ARG A 142 -6.85 -16.27 6.65
N LEU A 143 -7.57 -16.33 5.53
CA LEU A 143 -7.51 -15.30 4.49
C LEU A 143 -8.00 -13.94 5.02
N SER A 144 -9.12 -13.93 5.75
CA SER A 144 -9.64 -12.72 6.39
C SER A 144 -8.63 -12.09 7.35
N ALA A 145 -7.92 -12.91 8.14
CA ALA A 145 -6.86 -12.46 9.04
C ALA A 145 -5.62 -11.94 8.28
N LEU A 146 -5.23 -12.58 7.18
CA LEU A 146 -4.16 -12.07 6.30
C LEU A 146 -4.52 -10.71 5.70
N ILE A 147 -5.77 -10.50 5.29
CA ILE A 147 -6.23 -9.18 4.81
C ILE A 147 -6.15 -8.13 5.93
N ASP A 148 -6.47 -8.49 7.18
CA ASP A 148 -6.31 -7.57 8.32
C ASP A 148 -4.85 -7.22 8.59
N GLN A 149 -3.95 -8.20 8.47
CA GLN A 149 -2.50 -8.00 8.55
C GLN A 149 -2.01 -7.05 7.45
N ILE A 150 -2.40 -7.26 6.19
CA ILE A 150 -2.05 -6.34 5.10
C ILE A 150 -2.55 -4.91 5.38
N ASN A 151 -3.81 -4.76 5.78
CA ASN A 151 -4.41 -3.45 6.09
C ASN A 151 -3.82 -2.75 7.33
N ARG A 152 -3.11 -3.47 8.20
CA ARG A 152 -2.43 -2.92 9.38
C ARG A 152 -1.01 -2.46 9.03
N ASP A 153 -0.33 -3.22 8.18
CA ASP A 153 1.10 -3.01 7.89
C ASP A 153 1.34 -2.16 6.63
N ALA A 154 0.35 -2.15 5.72
CA ALA A 154 0.25 -1.27 4.56
C ALA A 154 -1.13 -0.57 4.55
N PRO A 155 -1.41 0.34 5.51
CA PRO A 155 -2.73 0.97 5.63
C PRO A 155 -3.13 1.85 4.43
N ASP A 156 -2.16 2.29 3.64
CA ASP A 156 -2.36 3.10 2.42
C ASP A 156 -2.57 2.23 1.17
N ALA A 157 -2.43 0.90 1.29
CA ALA A 157 -2.58 -0.01 0.18
C ALA A 157 -4.05 -0.34 -0.10
N THR A 158 -4.37 -0.46 -1.39
CA THR A 158 -5.59 -1.15 -1.82
C THR A 158 -5.32 -2.64 -2.01
N VAL A 159 -6.16 -3.49 -1.45
CA VAL A 159 -6.04 -4.96 -1.56
C VAL A 159 -7.09 -5.49 -2.54
N LEU A 160 -6.64 -6.11 -3.63
CA LEU A 160 -7.46 -6.75 -4.65
C LEU A 160 -7.42 -8.27 -4.43
N VAL A 161 -8.48 -8.81 -3.83
CA VAL A 161 -8.58 -10.22 -3.43
C VAL A 161 -9.25 -11.00 -4.55
N GLY A 162 -8.53 -11.91 -5.19
CA GLY A 162 -9.11 -12.79 -6.20
C GLY A 162 -9.93 -13.93 -5.59
N THR A 163 -11.04 -14.28 -6.24
CA THR A 163 -11.66 -15.59 -6.00
C THR A 163 -10.76 -16.68 -6.57
N LEU A 164 -10.66 -17.85 -5.92
CA LEU A 164 -9.88 -18.95 -6.46
C LEU A 164 -10.39 -19.34 -7.85
N ILE A 165 -9.45 -19.43 -8.81
CA ILE A 165 -9.70 -19.90 -10.17
C ILE A 165 -10.28 -21.32 -10.17
N VAL A 166 -10.95 -21.69 -11.26
CA VAL A 166 -11.38 -23.07 -11.49
C VAL A 166 -10.21 -24.06 -11.40
N SER A 167 -10.46 -25.25 -10.84
CA SER A 167 -9.52 -26.37 -10.88
C SER A 167 -10.22 -27.66 -11.28
N THR A 168 -9.45 -28.65 -11.72
CA THR A 168 -9.94 -30.01 -11.99
C THR A 168 -9.38 -31.03 -11.00
N ALA A 169 -8.63 -30.58 -9.99
CA ALA A 169 -8.16 -31.42 -8.89
C ALA A 169 -9.33 -31.68 -7.93
N THR A 170 -9.73 -32.94 -7.77
CA THR A 170 -10.87 -33.33 -6.93
C THR A 170 -10.72 -32.90 -5.46
N THR A 171 -9.48 -32.87 -4.96
CA THR A 171 -9.13 -32.45 -3.60
C THR A 171 -9.42 -30.97 -3.34
N GLU A 172 -9.24 -30.12 -4.34
CA GLU A 172 -9.47 -28.68 -4.30
C GLU A 172 -10.93 -28.35 -4.65
N GLU A 173 -11.42 -28.90 -5.77
CA GLU A 173 -12.71 -28.54 -6.38
C GLU A 173 -13.89 -28.77 -5.43
N GLN A 174 -13.80 -29.80 -4.56
CA GLN A 174 -14.83 -30.10 -3.57
C GLN A 174 -15.04 -28.97 -2.53
N TYR A 175 -14.05 -28.08 -2.33
CA TYR A 175 -14.11 -27.00 -1.35
C TYR A 175 -14.21 -25.60 -1.99
N ARG A 176 -13.83 -25.47 -3.27
CA ARG A 176 -13.67 -24.18 -3.94
C ARG A 176 -14.92 -23.33 -3.95
N ALA A 177 -16.07 -23.92 -4.24
CA ALA A 177 -17.35 -23.20 -4.31
C ALA A 177 -17.70 -22.57 -2.95
N ASP A 178 -17.55 -23.33 -1.86
CA ASP A 178 -17.80 -22.86 -0.50
C ASP A 178 -16.79 -21.79 -0.05
N PHE A 179 -15.52 -21.93 -0.47
CA PHE A 179 -14.49 -20.92 -0.23
C PHE A 179 -14.85 -19.60 -0.91
N ASN A 180 -15.10 -19.62 -2.22
CA ASN A 180 -15.41 -18.43 -3.01
C ASN A 180 -16.73 -17.77 -2.57
N ALA A 181 -17.75 -18.54 -2.17
CA ALA A 181 -19.03 -18.01 -1.69
C ALA A 181 -18.92 -17.14 -0.43
N LYS A 182 -17.87 -17.33 0.39
CA LYS A 182 -17.63 -16.53 1.61
C LYS A 182 -16.92 -15.20 1.34
N LEU A 183 -16.17 -15.09 0.24
CA LEU A 183 -15.33 -13.92 -0.03
C LEU A 183 -16.09 -12.60 -0.15
N PRO A 184 -17.28 -12.52 -0.80
CA PRO A 184 -18.06 -11.28 -0.83
C PRO A 184 -18.38 -10.75 0.56
N GLY A 185 -18.75 -11.62 1.51
CA GLY A 185 -19.06 -11.24 2.89
C GLY A 185 -17.83 -10.74 3.65
N ILE A 186 -16.67 -11.38 3.45
CA ILE A 186 -15.39 -10.94 4.05
C ILE A 186 -15.03 -9.54 3.53
N VAL A 187 -15.00 -9.36 2.21
CA VAL A 187 -14.65 -8.08 1.58
C VAL A 187 -15.60 -6.97 2.01
N ALA A 188 -16.91 -7.23 2.01
CA ALA A 188 -17.91 -6.26 2.46
C ALA A 188 -17.70 -5.84 3.93
N ALA A 189 -17.34 -6.79 4.81
CA ALA A 189 -17.02 -6.47 6.20
C ALA A 189 -15.77 -5.58 6.33
N LYS A 190 -14.71 -5.82 5.53
CA LYS A 190 -13.52 -4.96 5.52
C LYS A 190 -13.84 -3.56 5.00
N GLN A 191 -14.63 -3.45 3.93
CA GLN A 191 -15.07 -2.17 3.39
C GLN A 191 -15.94 -1.40 4.39
N ALA A 192 -16.85 -2.07 5.10
CA ALA A 192 -17.66 -1.46 6.16
C ALA A 192 -16.80 -0.95 7.33
N ALA A 193 -15.63 -1.57 7.57
CA ALA A 193 -14.62 -1.09 8.51
C ALA A 193 -13.70 0.00 7.93
N GLY A 194 -14.03 0.55 6.75
CA GLY A 194 -13.28 1.63 6.10
C GLY A 194 -12.00 1.20 5.40
N LYS A 195 -11.79 -0.11 5.17
CA LYS A 195 -10.60 -0.62 4.46
C LYS A 195 -10.81 -0.64 2.95
N HIS A 196 -9.77 -0.32 2.20
CA HIS A 196 -9.76 -0.38 0.73
C HIS A 196 -9.48 -1.82 0.27
N VAL A 197 -10.48 -2.69 0.40
CA VAL A 197 -10.41 -4.08 -0.06
C VAL A 197 -11.46 -4.28 -1.15
N ARG A 198 -11.10 -4.92 -2.26
CA ARG A 198 -12.00 -5.20 -3.37
C ARG A 198 -11.89 -6.68 -3.76
N LEU A 199 -13.04 -7.29 -4.02
CA LEU A 199 -13.10 -8.63 -4.59
C LEU A 199 -12.85 -8.54 -6.11
N VAL A 200 -12.05 -9.45 -6.63
CA VAL A 200 -11.78 -9.64 -8.05
C VAL A 200 -12.32 -11.01 -8.45
N ASP A 201 -13.26 -11.02 -9.39
CA ASP A 201 -13.93 -12.24 -9.84
C ASP A 201 -13.13 -12.93 -10.95
N MET A 202 -12.70 -14.16 -10.68
CA MET A 202 -11.93 -15.00 -11.60
C MET A 202 -12.81 -15.99 -12.38
N SER A 203 -14.15 -15.88 -12.28
CA SER A 203 -15.09 -16.83 -12.89
C SER A 203 -15.05 -16.93 -14.42
N ALA A 204 -14.36 -16.00 -15.10
CA ALA A 204 -14.14 -16.05 -16.54
C ALA A 204 -13.22 -17.23 -16.99
N LEU A 205 -12.41 -17.76 -16.07
CA LEU A 205 -11.57 -18.93 -16.33
C LEU A 205 -12.42 -20.20 -16.33
N THR A 206 -12.13 -21.08 -17.28
CA THR A 206 -12.77 -22.38 -17.44
C THR A 206 -11.74 -23.50 -17.39
N ALA A 207 -12.17 -24.76 -17.28
CA ALA A 207 -11.25 -25.91 -17.32
C ALA A 207 -10.40 -25.97 -18.60
N ALA A 208 -10.87 -25.37 -19.71
CA ALA A 208 -10.10 -25.27 -20.95
C ALA A 208 -8.92 -24.31 -20.86
N ASP A 209 -8.92 -23.42 -19.85
CA ASP A 209 -7.85 -22.46 -19.61
C ASP A 209 -6.75 -23.02 -18.69
N LEU A 210 -6.78 -24.30 -18.32
CA LEU A 210 -5.78 -24.92 -17.43
C LEU A 210 -4.75 -25.75 -18.20
N SER A 211 -3.47 -25.61 -17.84
CA SER A 211 -2.36 -26.41 -18.39
C SER A 211 -2.20 -27.75 -17.65
N ASP A 212 -2.64 -27.81 -16.40
CA ASP A 212 -2.74 -29.01 -15.59
C ASP A 212 -4.01 -28.96 -14.72
N ALA A 213 -4.06 -29.70 -13.60
CA ALA A 213 -5.26 -29.70 -12.76
C ALA A 213 -5.52 -28.40 -12.00
N LEU A 214 -4.52 -27.53 -11.84
CA LEU A 214 -4.54 -26.35 -10.97
C LEU A 214 -4.08 -25.07 -11.67
N HIS A 215 -3.14 -25.15 -12.61
CA HIS A 215 -2.43 -24.00 -13.14
C HIS A 215 -3.02 -23.52 -14.46
N PRO A 216 -3.18 -22.20 -14.65
CA PRO A 216 -3.61 -21.64 -15.92
C PRO A 216 -2.61 -21.84 -17.08
N THR A 217 -3.16 -21.92 -18.28
CA THR A 217 -2.46 -21.60 -19.54
C THR A 217 -2.30 -20.09 -19.69
N ASP A 218 -1.60 -19.65 -20.74
CA ASP A 218 -1.51 -18.24 -21.11
C ASP A 218 -2.88 -17.57 -21.36
N SER A 219 -3.87 -18.29 -21.92
CA SER A 219 -5.25 -17.80 -22.06
C SER A 219 -5.88 -17.53 -20.69
N GLY A 220 -5.71 -18.45 -19.74
CA GLY A 220 -6.21 -18.29 -18.39
C GLY A 220 -5.52 -17.15 -17.65
N PHE A 221 -4.20 -17.01 -17.78
CA PHE A 221 -3.45 -15.91 -17.20
C PHE A 221 -3.85 -14.55 -17.78
N SER A 222 -4.15 -14.45 -19.08
CA SER A 222 -4.69 -13.22 -19.68
C SER A 222 -6.03 -12.83 -19.05
N LYS A 223 -6.94 -13.80 -18.82
CA LYS A 223 -8.23 -13.52 -18.18
C LYS A 223 -8.08 -13.09 -16.71
N MET A 224 -7.12 -13.66 -16.00
CA MET A 224 -6.80 -13.21 -14.64
C MET A 224 -6.27 -11.76 -14.64
N ALA A 225 -5.47 -11.40 -15.65
CA ALA A 225 -4.99 -10.02 -15.81
C ALA A 225 -6.14 -9.07 -16.08
N ASP A 226 -7.05 -9.39 -17.02
CA ASP A 226 -8.26 -8.60 -17.28
C ASP A 226 -9.05 -8.35 -15.99
N ALA A 227 -9.24 -9.39 -15.17
CA ALA A 227 -9.98 -9.30 -13.90
C ALA A 227 -9.26 -8.41 -12.87
N PHE A 228 -7.95 -8.59 -12.68
CA PHE A 228 -7.18 -7.74 -11.77
C PHE A 228 -7.12 -6.29 -12.25
N ASN A 229 -6.96 -6.06 -13.55
CA ASN A 229 -6.95 -4.74 -14.14
C ASN A 229 -8.30 -4.02 -13.94
N ALA A 230 -9.42 -4.70 -14.18
CA ALA A 230 -10.74 -4.18 -13.84
C ALA A 230 -10.86 -3.84 -12.35
N GLY A 231 -10.23 -4.64 -11.48
CA GLY A 231 -10.09 -4.35 -10.05
C GLY A 231 -9.31 -3.06 -9.75
N VAL A 232 -8.18 -2.85 -10.42
CA VAL A 232 -7.35 -1.63 -10.32
C VAL A 232 -8.14 -0.42 -10.79
N GLN A 233 -8.74 -0.46 -11.97
CA GLN A 233 -9.56 0.63 -12.52
C GLN A 233 -10.72 1.00 -11.59
N ALA A 234 -11.43 0.01 -11.03
CA ALA A 234 -12.53 0.25 -10.11
C ALA A 234 -12.06 0.83 -8.76
N ALA A 235 -10.87 0.47 -8.30
CA ALA A 235 -10.27 1.06 -7.10
C ALA A 235 -9.78 2.49 -7.33
N ASP A 236 -9.15 2.76 -8.48
CA ASP A 236 -8.68 4.12 -8.84
C ASP A 236 -9.87 5.07 -9.03
N ALA A 237 -10.92 4.63 -9.73
CA ALA A 237 -12.16 5.38 -9.89
C ALA A 237 -12.86 5.68 -8.56
N ALA A 238 -12.70 4.82 -7.55
CA ALA A 238 -13.18 5.04 -6.18
C ALA A 238 -12.25 5.94 -5.34
N GLY A 239 -11.10 6.35 -5.89
CA GLY A 239 -10.07 7.14 -5.21
C GLY A 239 -9.33 6.37 -4.12
N TRP A 240 -9.32 5.03 -4.18
CA TRP A 240 -8.71 4.16 -3.16
C TRP A 240 -7.20 4.01 -3.36
N ILE A 241 -6.72 4.12 -4.59
CA ILE A 241 -5.30 4.07 -4.91
C ILE A 241 -4.66 5.42 -4.61
N LYS A 242 -3.76 5.45 -3.63
CA LYS A 242 -2.98 6.63 -3.26
C LYS A 242 -1.61 6.56 -3.91
N THR A 243 -0.94 7.71 -4.07
CA THR A 243 0.46 7.74 -4.51
C THR A 243 1.30 6.81 -3.63
N PRO A 244 2.23 6.01 -4.20
CA PRO A 244 3.10 5.16 -3.41
C PRO A 244 3.86 5.97 -2.37
N ALA A 245 3.75 5.56 -1.11
CA ALA A 245 4.52 6.17 -0.04
C ALA A 245 6.03 5.98 -0.28
N ALA A 246 6.83 6.88 0.29
CA ALA A 246 8.28 6.80 0.18
C ALA A 246 8.80 5.47 0.73
N LEU A 247 9.81 4.90 0.07
CA LEU A 247 10.49 3.70 0.56
C LEU A 247 11.21 4.00 1.88
N ALA A 248 11.39 2.96 2.69
CA ALA A 248 12.18 3.06 3.91
C ALA A 248 13.64 3.41 3.56
N ALA A 249 14.28 4.19 4.43
CA ALA A 249 15.65 4.67 4.21
C ALA A 249 16.47 4.61 5.51
N PRO A 250 17.82 4.65 5.42
CA PRO A 250 18.67 4.77 6.58
C PRO A 250 18.35 6.00 7.43
N VAL A 251 18.10 5.79 8.72
CA VAL A 251 18.04 6.86 9.72
C VAL A 251 19.43 7.02 10.32
N GLN A 252 20.18 8.00 9.84
CA GLN A 252 21.55 8.26 10.25
C GLN A 252 21.57 9.01 11.58
N SER A 253 22.47 8.60 12.47
CA SER A 253 22.75 9.30 13.73
C SER A 253 23.53 10.58 13.48
N GLY A 254 23.46 11.52 14.43
CA GLY A 254 24.42 12.63 14.52
C GLY A 254 25.84 12.19 14.85
N ILE A 255 26.03 10.93 15.27
CA ILE A 255 27.34 10.29 15.38
C ILE A 255 27.75 9.78 14.00
N SER A 256 28.85 10.32 13.48
CA SER A 256 29.31 10.08 12.09
C SER A 256 29.40 8.60 11.74
N GLY A 257 28.74 8.21 10.65
CA GLY A 257 28.77 6.86 10.09
C GLY A 257 27.89 5.83 10.81
N LYS A 258 27.08 6.25 11.79
CA LYS A 258 26.17 5.37 12.52
C LYS A 258 24.73 5.53 12.04
N CYS A 259 23.99 4.43 12.07
CA CYS A 259 22.59 4.33 11.68
C CYS A 259 21.77 3.68 12.81
N LEU A 260 20.48 4.02 12.86
CA LEU A 260 19.47 3.33 13.66
C LEU A 260 19.32 1.91 13.12
N ASP A 261 19.60 0.91 13.94
CA ASP A 261 19.80 -0.48 13.49
C ASP A 261 19.01 -1.46 14.37
N VAL A 262 18.29 -2.39 13.73
CA VAL A 262 17.72 -3.55 14.42
C VAL A 262 18.79 -4.63 14.53
N ASN A 263 19.12 -5.03 15.75
CA ASN A 263 20.21 -5.98 15.96
C ASN A 263 20.03 -7.27 15.15
N THR A 264 21.08 -7.62 14.40
CA THR A 264 21.16 -8.76 13.47
C THR A 264 20.06 -8.82 12.41
N GLY A 265 19.27 -7.75 12.22
CA GLY A 265 18.08 -7.77 11.37
C GLY A 265 17.00 -8.77 11.80
N SER A 266 16.97 -9.16 13.08
CA SER A 266 15.93 -10.06 13.60
C SER A 266 14.62 -9.33 13.75
N SER A 267 13.52 -9.88 13.23
CA SER A 267 12.15 -9.37 13.42
C SER A 267 11.46 -9.92 14.69
N THR A 268 12.22 -10.53 15.60
CA THR A 268 11.65 -11.06 16.86
C THR A 268 11.33 -9.91 17.83
N ASN A 269 10.15 -9.91 18.46
CA ASN A 269 9.80 -8.93 19.49
C ASN A 269 10.84 -8.88 20.62
N GLY A 270 11.19 -7.68 21.07
CA GLY A 270 12.24 -7.46 22.07
C GLY A 270 13.66 -7.45 21.49
N THR A 271 13.82 -7.58 20.16
CA THR A 271 15.13 -7.38 19.53
C THR A 271 15.57 -5.94 19.78
N LYS A 272 16.74 -5.76 20.40
CA LYS A 272 17.28 -4.44 20.71
C LYS A 272 17.48 -3.59 19.45
N VAL A 273 17.18 -2.30 19.58
CA VAL A 273 17.56 -1.30 18.58
C VAL A 273 18.84 -0.63 19.05
N GLN A 274 19.80 -0.49 18.14
CA GLN A 274 21.17 -0.11 18.45
C GLN A 274 21.71 0.92 17.46
N ILE A 275 22.86 1.51 17.78
CA ILE A 275 23.70 2.10 16.74
C ILE A 275 24.53 1.01 16.05
N TRP A 276 24.64 1.10 14.73
CA TRP A 276 25.55 0.29 13.95
C TRP A 276 26.12 1.09 12.78
N GLY A 277 27.29 0.71 12.26
CA GLY A 277 27.84 1.27 11.04
C GLY A 277 26.84 1.21 9.88
N CYS A 278 26.60 2.32 9.21
CA CYS A 278 25.64 2.36 8.11
C CYS A 278 26.05 1.38 6.99
N ASN A 279 25.16 0.43 6.67
CA ASN A 279 25.41 -0.67 5.73
C ASN A 279 24.25 -0.92 4.75
N ASN A 280 23.19 -0.12 4.81
CA ASN A 280 22.01 -0.19 3.93
C ASN A 280 21.26 -1.54 3.94
N THR A 281 21.47 -2.37 4.97
CA THR A 281 20.69 -3.59 5.15
C THR A 281 19.27 -3.25 5.62
N ALA A 282 18.32 -4.18 5.44
CA ALA A 282 16.94 -4.02 5.90
C ALA A 282 16.82 -3.69 7.41
N ALA A 283 17.81 -4.07 8.22
CA ALA A 283 17.92 -3.72 9.64
C ALA A 283 18.01 -2.21 9.90
N GLN A 284 18.41 -1.42 8.89
CA GLN A 284 18.63 0.02 8.99
C GLN A 284 17.62 0.84 8.19
N LEU A 285 16.69 0.19 7.48
CA LEU A 285 15.69 0.89 6.68
C LEU A 285 14.45 1.15 7.54
N TRP A 286 14.24 2.42 7.86
CA TRP A 286 13.12 2.88 8.67
C TRP A 286 12.16 3.75 7.86
N SER A 287 10.89 3.71 8.25
CA SER A 287 9.86 4.60 7.72
C SER A 287 9.03 5.20 8.84
N ALA A 288 8.67 6.48 8.71
CA ALA A 288 7.72 7.14 9.59
C ALA A 288 6.30 6.97 9.03
N ARG A 289 5.33 6.75 9.90
CA ARG A 289 3.90 6.57 9.55
C ARG A 289 3.06 7.72 10.10
N GLY A 290 1.93 7.99 9.46
CA GLY A 290 0.95 8.99 9.93
C GLY A 290 0.38 8.75 11.34
N ASP A 291 0.48 7.53 11.88
CA ASP A 291 0.12 7.19 13.26
C ASP A 291 1.21 7.56 14.29
N GLY A 292 2.33 8.13 13.85
CA GLY A 292 3.45 8.52 14.68
C GLY A 292 4.45 7.41 14.99
N THR A 293 4.30 6.23 14.39
CA THR A 293 5.26 5.12 14.56
C THR A 293 6.46 5.25 13.62
N LEU A 294 7.63 4.83 14.09
CA LEU A 294 8.79 4.50 13.26
C LEU A 294 8.85 2.99 13.09
N ARG A 295 8.89 2.50 11.85
CA ARG A 295 8.81 1.06 11.56
C ARG A 295 10.00 0.54 10.76
N ALA A 296 10.47 -0.64 11.13
CA ALA A 296 11.46 -1.44 10.41
C ALA A 296 11.10 -2.92 10.55
N LEU A 297 11.35 -3.72 9.50
CA LEU A 297 11.12 -5.18 9.50
C LEU A 297 9.70 -5.61 9.93
N GLY A 298 8.68 -4.79 9.65
CA GLY A 298 7.29 -5.05 10.04
C GLY A 298 6.97 -4.72 11.51
N LYS A 299 7.92 -4.18 12.27
CA LYS A 299 7.78 -3.87 13.70
C LYS A 299 7.91 -2.38 13.98
N CYS A 300 7.42 -1.96 15.14
CA CYS A 300 7.47 -0.58 15.62
C CYS A 300 8.67 -0.38 16.56
N LEU A 301 9.32 0.78 16.45
CA LEU A 301 10.29 1.27 17.42
C LEU A 301 9.58 1.45 18.77
N ASP A 302 10.03 0.75 19.81
CA ASP A 302 9.31 0.58 21.06
C ASP A 302 10.21 0.92 22.25
N ALA A 303 9.71 1.78 23.16
CA ALA A 303 10.32 1.93 24.47
C ALA A 303 9.86 0.78 25.38
N THR A 304 10.80 -0.12 25.72
CA THR A 304 10.54 -1.44 26.31
C THR A 304 9.54 -1.37 27.47
N ALA A 305 8.52 -2.23 27.41
CA ALA A 305 7.48 -2.40 28.43
C ALA A 305 6.74 -1.09 28.82
N GLY A 306 6.72 -0.09 27.93
CA GLY A 306 6.10 1.20 28.20
C GLY A 306 6.88 2.05 29.20
N GLY A 307 8.16 1.78 29.40
CA GLY A 307 9.01 2.53 30.32
C GLY A 307 9.12 4.01 29.93
N THR A 308 9.17 4.87 30.93
CA THR A 308 9.24 6.34 30.73
C THR A 308 10.45 6.98 31.37
N ALA A 309 11.31 6.22 32.06
CA ALA A 309 12.45 6.74 32.79
C ALA A 309 13.69 6.90 31.88
N ASN A 310 14.67 7.68 32.36
CA ASN A 310 16.01 7.67 31.77
C ASN A 310 16.59 6.26 31.83
N GLY A 311 17.16 5.80 30.72
CA GLY A 311 17.74 4.47 30.61
C GLY A 311 16.73 3.37 30.27
N THR A 312 15.46 3.69 30.01
CA THR A 312 14.53 2.71 29.42
C THR A 312 15.09 2.27 28.06
N PRO A 313 15.38 0.97 27.86
CA PRO A 313 15.90 0.48 26.59
C PRO A 313 14.89 0.65 25.45
N VAL A 314 15.41 0.71 24.23
CA VAL A 314 14.61 0.72 23.01
C VAL A 314 14.78 -0.61 22.26
N GLU A 315 13.67 -1.13 21.77
CA GLU A 315 13.57 -2.39 21.06
C GLU A 315 12.61 -2.25 19.86
N ILE A 316 12.44 -3.33 19.10
CA ILE A 316 11.30 -3.46 18.21
C ILE A 316 10.24 -4.37 18.81
N TRP A 317 8.98 -4.03 18.57
CA TRP A 317 7.83 -4.82 19.01
C TRP A 317 6.72 -4.80 17.96
N ASP A 318 5.78 -5.74 18.03
CA ASP A 318 4.54 -5.67 17.24
C ASP A 318 3.86 -4.32 17.43
N CYS A 319 3.47 -3.71 16.31
CA CYS A 319 2.74 -2.44 16.34
C CYS A 319 1.38 -2.64 17.01
N ASN A 320 1.20 -2.10 18.22
CA ASN A 320 0.04 -2.34 19.08
C ASN A 320 -0.74 -1.06 19.44
N GLY A 321 -0.33 0.08 18.90
CA GLY A 321 -0.95 1.38 19.16
C GLY A 321 -0.61 1.98 20.53
N GLY A 322 0.33 1.39 21.26
CA GLY A 322 0.82 1.88 22.53
C GLY A 322 1.56 3.21 22.40
N THR A 323 1.42 4.09 23.39
CA THR A 323 2.06 5.42 23.38
C THR A 323 3.59 5.35 23.46
N ASN A 324 4.14 4.22 23.89
CA ASN A 324 5.57 3.90 23.89
C ASN A 324 6.13 3.59 22.50
N GLN A 325 5.28 3.44 21.48
CA GLN A 325 5.66 3.24 20.07
C GLN A 325 5.55 4.52 19.23
N VAL A 326 5.16 5.64 19.84
CA VAL A 326 5.00 6.93 19.17
C VAL A 326 6.28 7.74 19.27
N TRP A 327 6.72 8.31 18.15
CA TRP A 327 7.94 9.10 18.04
C TRP A 327 7.68 10.35 17.20
N GLN A 328 8.00 11.52 17.78
CA GLN A 328 7.80 12.80 17.13
C GLN A 328 9.15 13.41 16.74
N PRO A 329 9.29 13.96 15.52
CA PRO A 329 10.46 14.76 15.17
C PRO A 329 10.68 15.88 16.20
N TYR A 330 11.88 15.94 16.77
CA TYR A 330 12.23 16.90 17.81
C TYR A 330 13.74 17.19 17.79
N ASN A 331 14.13 18.46 17.67
CA ASN A 331 15.54 18.91 17.69
C ASN A 331 16.49 18.10 16.78
N SER A 332 16.09 17.87 15.53
CA SER A 332 16.83 17.04 14.56
C SER A 332 17.03 15.60 15.04
N GLY A 333 16.06 15.05 15.76
CA GLY A 333 15.99 13.67 16.25
C GLY A 333 14.55 13.28 16.55
N TYR A 334 14.36 12.36 17.51
CA TYR A 334 13.03 11.86 17.87
C TYR A 334 12.78 11.94 19.37
N ARG A 335 11.56 12.31 19.75
CA ARG A 335 11.08 12.34 21.13
C ARG A 335 9.85 11.44 21.26
N ASN A 336 9.84 10.58 22.27
CA ASN A 336 8.64 9.87 22.66
C ASN A 336 7.75 10.81 23.48
N PRO A 337 6.52 11.12 23.05
CA PRO A 337 5.67 12.10 23.73
C PRO A 337 5.17 11.61 25.10
N ALA A 338 5.06 10.29 25.32
CA ALA A 338 4.56 9.72 26.57
C ALA A 338 5.58 9.84 27.72
N SER A 339 6.86 9.57 27.45
CA SER A 339 7.94 9.74 28.42
C SER A 339 8.46 11.17 28.49
N GLY A 340 8.28 11.91 27.39
CA GLY A 340 8.85 13.21 27.18
C GLY A 340 10.35 13.23 26.89
N ARG A 341 10.95 12.05 26.63
CA ARG A 341 12.38 11.81 26.45
C ARG A 341 12.74 11.55 24.99
N CYS A 342 14.01 11.75 24.66
CA CYS A 342 14.56 11.61 23.33
C CYS A 342 15.12 10.21 23.09
N LEU A 343 15.11 9.77 21.83
CA LEU A 343 15.85 8.59 21.37
C LEU A 343 17.34 8.89 21.46
N ASP A 344 18.04 8.17 22.32
CA ASP A 344 19.39 8.50 22.76
C ASP A 344 20.34 7.32 22.58
N ASP A 345 21.51 7.59 21.99
CA ASP A 345 22.67 6.71 22.11
C ASP A 345 23.40 6.98 23.44
N PRO A 346 23.47 5.99 24.36
CA PRO A 346 24.03 6.18 25.68
C PRO A 346 25.45 6.74 25.68
N ALA A 347 25.64 7.86 26.37
CA ALA A 347 26.93 8.52 26.54
C ALA A 347 27.64 8.91 25.23
N ALA A 348 26.89 9.06 24.12
CA ALA A 348 27.43 9.43 22.80
C ALA A 348 28.59 8.52 22.34
N THR A 349 28.38 7.22 22.46
CA THR A 349 29.38 6.21 22.11
C THR A 349 29.54 6.08 20.60
N THR A 350 30.66 5.53 20.16
CA THR A 350 30.90 5.18 18.75
C THR A 350 30.95 3.67 18.54
N THR A 351 30.65 2.90 19.58
CA THR A 351 30.74 1.44 19.61
C THR A 351 29.53 0.81 18.92
N ASP A 352 29.78 0.01 17.88
CA ASP A 352 28.73 -0.76 17.23
C ASP A 352 28.06 -1.71 18.21
N GLY A 353 26.74 -1.78 18.13
CA GLY A 353 25.94 -2.68 18.93
C GLY A 353 25.46 -2.11 20.27
N THR A 354 25.78 -0.85 20.59
CA THR A 354 25.20 -0.19 21.77
C THR A 354 23.71 -0.01 21.58
N GLN A 355 22.93 -0.55 22.52
CA GLN A 355 21.48 -0.41 22.54
C GLN A 355 21.08 1.04 22.86
N LEU A 356 20.11 1.54 22.11
CA LEU A 356 19.53 2.86 22.34
C LEU A 356 18.61 2.86 23.56
N GLN A 357 18.41 4.05 24.11
CA GLN A 357 17.58 4.27 25.29
C GLN A 357 16.70 5.51 25.14
N LEU A 358 15.76 5.67 26.06
CA LEU A 358 15.16 6.95 26.37
C LEU A 358 16.08 7.75 27.30
N TRP A 359 16.31 9.01 26.97
CA TRP A 359 17.03 9.93 27.84
C TRP A 359 16.47 11.35 27.77
N ASP A 360 16.63 12.12 28.84
CA ASP A 360 16.25 13.53 28.87
C ASP A 360 16.89 14.26 27.68
N CYS A 361 16.07 15.04 26.99
CA CYS A 361 16.49 15.72 25.78
C CYS A 361 17.52 16.80 26.10
N ASN A 362 18.73 16.66 25.57
CA ASN A 362 19.88 17.54 25.81
C ASN A 362 20.44 18.17 24.51
N GLY A 363 19.96 17.73 23.33
CA GLY A 363 20.36 18.29 22.03
C GLY A 363 21.75 17.88 21.53
N GLY A 364 22.40 16.94 22.23
CA GLY A 364 23.67 16.33 21.86
C GLY A 364 23.58 15.54 20.55
N ALA A 365 24.73 15.28 19.92
CA ALA A 365 24.79 14.54 18.65
C ALA A 365 24.21 13.12 18.76
N ASN A 366 24.28 12.53 19.95
CA ASN A 366 23.75 11.21 20.29
C ASN A 366 22.22 11.15 20.38
N GLN A 367 21.54 12.29 20.28
CA GLN A 367 20.06 12.39 20.19
C GLN A 367 19.61 12.93 18.83
N ARG A 368 20.53 13.12 17.89
CA ARG A 368 20.22 13.58 16.54
C ARG A 368 20.10 12.40 15.60
N TRP A 369 19.08 12.44 14.76
CA TRP A 369 18.72 11.41 13.80
C TRP A 369 18.17 12.09 12.55
N THR A 370 18.54 11.62 11.36
CA THR A 370 17.88 12.10 10.15
C THR A 370 16.41 11.72 10.15
N ALA A 371 15.60 12.52 9.46
CA ALA A 371 14.19 12.21 9.28
C ALA A 371 14.05 10.91 8.48
N ALA A 372 13.27 9.97 9.01
CA ALA A 372 12.79 8.83 8.26
C ALA A 372 11.79 9.34 7.22
N PRO A 373 11.75 8.76 6.02
CA PRO A 373 10.75 9.11 5.02
C PRO A 373 9.33 8.94 5.58
N VAL A 374 8.51 9.98 5.42
CA VAL A 374 7.10 9.96 5.87
C VAL A 374 6.27 9.19 4.85
N SER A 375 5.38 8.38 5.39
CA SER A 375 4.44 7.52 4.68
C SER A 375 3.01 7.97 4.95
#